data_AF-A0A1W1X4G6-F1
#
_entry.id   AF-A0A1W1X4G6-F1
#
_cell.length_a   1.000
_cell.length_b   1.000
_cell.length_c   1.000
_cell.angle_alpha   90.00
_cell.angle_beta   90.00
_cell.angle_gamma   90.00
#
_symmetry.space_group_name_H-M   'P 1'
#
loop_
_entity.id
_entity.type
_entity.pdbx_description
1 polymer ?
#
loop_
_entity_poly.entity_id
_entity_poly.type
_entity_poly.pdbx_seq_one_letter_code
_entity_poly.pdbx_strand_id
1 'polypeptide(L)'
;MKQQPGNTGLQPRKSKDTGNTGSQPGKNESTGNTGLQPGKNESTGNTGLQPGKENHAYKGWYSRGYLPHLDAPALLQSITFRLADSLPQERLRQLEQELATKPENEREKWKRQRIEAWLDAGMGCCALRHPRLAALMQNTLWYFDGSRYRLLAWCVMPNHVHVLIEQQALLSK
;
A
#
# COMPACT_ATOMS: atom_id res chain seq x y z
N MET A 1 40.71 -2.58 19.25
CA MET A 1 40.49 -3.76 18.41
C MET A 1 39.51 -4.71 19.10
N LYS A 2 38.21 -4.60 18.80
CA LYS A 2 37.20 -5.63 19.12
C LYS A 2 36.13 -5.61 18.02
N GLN A 3 35.74 -6.81 17.63
CA GLN A 3 35.11 -7.20 16.37
C GLN A 3 33.59 -6.95 16.35
N GLN A 4 33.06 -6.71 15.15
CA GLN A 4 31.62 -6.71 14.84
C GLN A 4 31.16 -8.15 14.52
N PRO A 5 29.96 -8.58 14.93
CA PRO A 5 29.23 -9.66 14.26
C PRO A 5 28.40 -9.03 13.12
N GLY A 6 28.44 -9.48 11.87
CA GLY A 6 28.22 -10.85 11.42
C GLY A 6 26.93 -10.88 10.57
N ASN A 7 26.98 -10.22 9.40
CA ASN A 7 25.87 -10.10 8.46
C ASN A 7 25.59 -11.47 7.80
N THR A 8 24.46 -12.11 8.13
CA THR A 8 24.09 -13.41 7.55
C THR A 8 23.02 -13.20 6.48
N GLY A 9 23.46 -13.27 5.22
CA GLY A 9 22.60 -13.22 4.05
C GLY A 9 21.77 -14.49 3.90
N LEU A 10 20.47 -14.33 3.69
CA LEU A 10 19.56 -15.39 3.28
C LEU A 10 19.36 -15.33 1.76
N GLN A 11 19.88 -16.34 1.07
CA GLN A 11 19.63 -16.60 -0.35
C GLN A 11 18.40 -17.52 -0.54
N PRO A 12 17.69 -17.44 -1.69
CA PRO A 12 16.46 -18.19 -1.95
C PRO A 12 16.71 -19.61 -2.49
N ARG A 13 15.88 -20.59 -2.09
CA ARG A 13 15.88 -21.96 -2.62
C ARG A 13 14.92 -22.11 -3.81
N LYS A 14 15.40 -22.74 -4.89
CA LYS A 14 14.68 -23.04 -6.13
C LYS A 14 13.85 -24.34 -6.06
N SER A 15 12.62 -24.26 -6.57
CA SER A 15 11.81 -25.17 -7.41
C SER A 15 11.91 -26.70 -7.30
N LYS A 16 10.74 -27.35 -7.22
CA LYS A 16 10.39 -28.51 -8.07
C LYS A 16 8.94 -28.43 -8.55
N ASP A 17 8.82 -28.79 -9.82
CA ASP A 17 7.68 -28.80 -10.72
C ASP A 17 7.15 -30.25 -10.83
N THR A 18 5.84 -30.45 -10.83
CA THR A 18 5.17 -31.64 -11.39
C THR A 18 3.71 -31.28 -11.67
N GLY A 19 3.34 -31.19 -12.94
CA GLY A 19 1.97 -30.96 -13.38
C GLY A 19 1.07 -32.20 -13.34
N ASN A 20 -0.24 -32.00 -13.54
CA ASN A 20 -1.07 -32.78 -14.47
C ASN A 20 -2.49 -32.16 -14.64
N THR A 21 -3.00 -32.30 -15.88
CA THR A 21 -4.40 -32.28 -16.41
C THR A 21 -5.57 -32.15 -15.41
N GLY A 22 -6.63 -31.37 -15.64
CA GLY A 22 -7.51 -31.31 -16.81
C GLY A 22 -8.82 -32.06 -16.47
N SER A 23 -9.95 -31.36 -16.26
CA SER A 23 -11.36 -31.81 -16.49
C SER A 23 -12.40 -30.86 -15.85
N GLN A 24 -13.29 -30.30 -16.67
CA GLN A 24 -14.68 -29.88 -16.36
C GLN A 24 -15.64 -30.98 -16.93
N PRO A 25 -16.99 -30.91 -16.80
CA PRO A 25 -17.87 -30.04 -16.02
C PRO A 25 -18.97 -30.81 -15.22
N GLY A 26 -19.70 -30.13 -14.35
CA GLY A 26 -20.90 -30.67 -13.71
C GLY A 26 -21.91 -29.58 -13.37
N LYS A 27 -23.03 -29.58 -14.12
CA LYS A 27 -24.23 -28.76 -13.93
C LYS A 27 -24.87 -29.07 -12.58
N ASN A 28 -25.58 -28.10 -11.99
CA ASN A 28 -26.83 -28.32 -11.25
C ASN A 28 -27.54 -26.97 -11.07
N GLU A 29 -28.62 -26.79 -11.83
CA GLU A 29 -29.70 -25.85 -11.53
C GLU A 29 -30.66 -26.53 -10.55
N SER A 30 -31.19 -25.78 -9.56
CA SER A 30 -32.54 -26.01 -9.04
C SER A 30 -33.02 -24.82 -8.20
N THR A 31 -33.98 -24.09 -8.77
CA THR A 31 -35.26 -23.64 -8.17
C THR A 31 -35.30 -22.93 -6.81
N GLY A 32 -35.99 -21.78 -6.83
CA GLY A 32 -37.20 -21.66 -6.00
C GLY A 32 -37.20 -20.56 -4.94
N ASN A 33 -37.68 -19.38 -5.35
CA ASN A 33 -38.70 -18.53 -4.72
C ASN A 33 -38.73 -18.39 -3.18
N THR A 34 -38.81 -17.15 -2.68
CA THR A 34 -40.04 -16.48 -2.18
C THR A 34 -39.63 -15.30 -1.29
N GLY A 35 -40.14 -14.11 -1.61
CA GLY A 35 -39.95 -12.90 -0.80
C GLY A 35 -40.70 -12.95 0.53
N LEU A 36 -40.24 -12.17 1.51
CA LEU A 36 -40.99 -11.79 2.70
C LEU A 36 -40.40 -10.47 3.25
N GLN A 37 -41.25 -9.45 3.34
CA GLN A 37 -41.03 -8.22 4.13
C GLN A 37 -41.03 -8.56 5.63
N PRO A 38 -40.57 -7.63 6.49
CA PRO A 38 -41.45 -7.27 7.60
C PRO A 38 -41.42 -5.77 7.97
N GLY A 39 -42.62 -5.19 8.10
CA GLY A 39 -43.28 -5.00 9.41
C GLY A 39 -42.61 -4.06 10.42
N LYS A 40 -43.34 -2.99 10.74
CA LYS A 40 -43.11 -2.00 11.82
C LYS A 40 -43.42 -2.57 13.20
N ASN A 41 -42.58 -2.28 14.19
CA ASN A 41 -42.92 -2.38 15.62
C ASN A 41 -42.40 -1.15 16.37
N GLU A 42 -43.29 -0.41 17.04
CA GLU A 42 -42.96 0.62 18.04
C GLU A 42 -42.88 0.00 19.45
N SER A 43 -42.00 0.54 20.31
CA SER A 43 -42.29 1.07 21.66
C SER A 43 -41.23 0.78 22.75
N THR A 44 -40.90 1.88 23.45
CA THR A 44 -40.40 2.09 24.84
C THR A 44 -39.08 1.49 25.35
N GLY A 45 -38.21 2.39 25.85
CA GLY A 45 -37.09 2.04 26.73
C GLY A 45 -36.08 3.19 26.91
N ASN A 46 -36.31 4.05 27.91
CA ASN A 46 -35.50 5.20 28.30
C ASN A 46 -34.15 4.78 28.92
N THR A 47 -33.00 5.24 28.40
CA THR A 47 -31.78 5.41 29.23
C THR A 47 -30.79 6.40 28.60
N GLY A 48 -30.56 7.52 29.28
CA GLY A 48 -29.27 8.21 29.36
C GLY A 48 -28.64 8.75 28.07
N LEU A 49 -28.95 10.02 27.75
CA LEU A 49 -28.11 10.86 26.90
C LEU A 49 -26.70 10.98 27.52
N GLN A 50 -25.74 10.24 27.00
CA GLN A 50 -24.32 10.56 27.15
C GLN A 50 -23.90 11.48 26.00
N PRO A 51 -23.19 12.59 26.27
CA PRO A 51 -22.73 13.48 25.21
C PRO A 51 -21.56 12.81 24.45
N GLY A 52 -21.78 12.59 23.15
CA GLY A 52 -20.79 12.67 22.08
C GLY A 52 -19.49 11.86 22.21
N LYS A 53 -19.55 10.55 21.96
CA LYS A 53 -18.45 9.94 21.21
C LYS A 53 -18.70 10.26 19.75
N GLU A 54 -17.98 11.25 19.23
CA GLU A 54 -17.91 11.44 17.79
C GLU A 54 -17.30 10.15 17.20
N ASN A 55 -18.18 9.28 16.68
CA ASN A 55 -17.82 8.17 15.82
C ASN A 55 -17.23 8.81 14.57
N HIS A 56 -15.94 9.14 14.63
CA HIS A 56 -15.16 9.51 13.47
C HIS A 56 -15.10 8.27 12.59
N ALA A 57 -16.10 8.13 11.71
CA ALA A 57 -16.22 7.02 10.81
C ALA A 57 -15.04 7.06 9.83
N TYR A 58 -14.36 5.93 9.69
CA TYR A 58 -13.34 5.72 8.67
C TYR A 58 -13.92 6.08 7.29
N LYS A 59 -13.21 6.94 6.56
CA LYS A 59 -13.74 7.51 5.30
C LYS A 59 -13.55 6.62 4.08
N GLY A 60 -12.81 5.51 4.21
CA GLY A 60 -12.42 4.70 3.06
C GLY A 60 -11.58 5.52 2.08
N TRP A 61 -11.78 5.29 0.78
CA TRP A 61 -11.13 6.08 -0.26
C TRP A 61 -11.78 7.46 -0.40
N TYR A 62 -10.98 8.53 -0.29
CA TYR A 62 -11.41 9.90 -0.58
C TYR A 62 -10.27 10.72 -1.20
N SER A 63 -10.59 11.82 -1.88
CA SER A 63 -9.58 12.72 -2.46
C SER A 63 -10.02 14.17 -2.29
N ARG A 64 -9.05 15.07 -2.16
CA ARG A 64 -9.27 16.53 -2.21
C ARG A 64 -8.74 17.16 -3.51
N GLY A 65 -8.54 16.34 -4.55
CA GLY A 65 -8.12 16.79 -5.89
C GLY A 65 -6.64 16.59 -6.21
N TYR A 66 -5.83 16.07 -5.28
CA TYR A 66 -4.39 15.83 -5.51
C TYR A 66 -4.03 14.36 -5.33
N LEU A 67 -3.96 13.89 -4.08
CA LEU A 67 -3.59 12.53 -3.73
C LEU A 67 -4.80 11.80 -3.14
N PRO A 68 -5.12 10.58 -3.60
CA PRO A 68 -6.11 9.76 -2.93
C PRO A 68 -5.64 9.41 -1.52
N HIS A 69 -6.54 9.50 -0.57
CA HIS A 69 -6.38 9.05 0.81
C HIS A 69 -7.19 7.79 1.00
N LEU A 70 -6.66 6.85 1.78
CA LEU A 70 -7.37 5.67 2.24
C LEU A 70 -7.33 5.66 3.77
N ASP A 71 -8.52 5.76 4.37
CA ASP A 71 -8.71 5.73 5.81
C ASP A 71 -9.50 4.48 6.17
N ALA A 72 -8.79 3.48 6.70
CA ALA A 72 -9.34 2.19 7.10
C ALA A 72 -8.64 1.65 8.36
N PRO A 73 -9.38 1.04 9.29
CA PRO A 73 -8.80 0.55 10.55
C PRO A 73 -7.78 -0.56 10.27
N ALA A 74 -6.62 -0.49 10.91
CA ALA A 74 -5.59 -1.53 10.88
C ALA A 74 -5.16 -1.97 9.46
N LEU A 75 -5.29 -1.08 8.47
CA LEU A 75 -4.95 -1.42 7.10
C LEU A 75 -3.44 -1.39 6.88
N LEU A 76 -2.92 -2.45 6.27
CA LEU A 76 -1.55 -2.51 5.78
C LEU A 76 -1.40 -1.75 4.46
N GLN A 77 -0.47 -0.80 4.43
CA GLN A 77 -0.19 0.01 3.24
C GLN A 77 1.29 -0.03 2.91
N SER A 78 1.62 -0.46 1.70
CA SER A 78 2.96 -0.33 1.11
C SER A 78 3.00 0.94 0.27
N ILE A 79 3.81 1.90 0.70
CA ILE A 79 3.89 3.24 0.14
C ILE A 79 5.30 3.47 -0.40
N THR A 80 5.40 3.93 -1.64
CA THR A 80 6.64 4.41 -2.23
C THR A 80 6.49 5.89 -2.56
N PHE A 81 7.40 6.72 -2.06
CA PHE A 81 7.51 8.11 -2.49
C PHE A 81 8.95 8.43 -2.88
N ARG A 82 9.11 9.43 -3.76
CA ARG A 82 10.37 9.72 -4.44
C ARG A 82 10.67 11.22 -4.45
N LEU A 83 11.93 11.57 -4.67
CA LEU A 83 12.29 12.95 -4.95
C LEU A 83 11.66 13.38 -6.28
N ALA A 84 11.43 14.69 -6.42
CA ALA A 84 10.69 15.24 -7.56
C ALA A 84 11.35 14.89 -8.91
N ASP A 85 12.68 14.92 -8.95
CA ASP A 85 13.51 14.74 -10.14
C ASP A 85 13.93 13.28 -10.42
N SER A 86 13.53 12.33 -9.57
CA SER A 86 13.95 10.91 -9.69
C SER A 86 13.37 10.19 -10.90
N LEU A 87 12.29 10.72 -11.48
CA LEU A 87 11.73 10.26 -12.77
C LEU A 87 11.62 11.47 -13.70
N PRO A 88 12.63 11.70 -14.55
CA PRO A 88 12.59 12.76 -15.56
C PRO A 88 11.39 12.60 -16.51
N GLN A 89 10.86 13.72 -17.01
CA GLN A 89 9.69 13.71 -17.90
C GLN A 89 9.91 12.88 -19.19
N GLU A 90 11.14 12.82 -19.69
CA GLU A 90 11.48 11.95 -20.83
C GLU A 90 11.20 10.48 -20.53
N ARG A 91 11.52 10.01 -19.31
CA ARG A 91 11.27 8.63 -18.90
C ARG A 91 9.78 8.36 -18.74
N LEU A 92 9.00 9.33 -18.26
CA LEU A 92 7.54 9.18 -18.18
C LEU A 92 6.91 9.07 -19.58
N ARG A 93 7.34 9.88 -20.54
CA ARG A 93 6.89 9.76 -21.94
C ARG A 93 7.31 8.42 -22.56
N GLN A 94 8.54 7.97 -22.30
CA GLN A 94 9.00 6.64 -22.71
C GLN A 94 8.12 5.53 -22.10
N LEU A 95 7.74 5.64 -20.84
CA LEU A 95 6.90 4.67 -20.15
C LEU A 95 5.53 4.53 -20.82
N GLU A 96 4.90 5.66 -21.16
CA GLU A 96 3.61 5.68 -21.84
C GLU A 96 3.66 4.98 -23.20
N GLN A 97 4.71 5.23 -23.97
CA GLN A 97 4.95 4.57 -25.25
C GLN A 97 5.18 3.05 -25.06
N GLU A 98 6.01 2.67 -24.09
CA GLU A 98 6.27 1.26 -23.77
C GLU A 98 4.97 0.54 -23.33
N LEU A 99 4.12 1.20 -22.53
CA LEU A 99 2.84 0.67 -22.05
C LEU A 99 1.77 0.49 -23.14
N ALA A 100 1.75 1.37 -24.15
CA ALA A 100 0.81 1.27 -25.26
C ALA A 100 0.92 -0.08 -26.00
N THR A 101 2.12 -0.67 -26.00
CA THR A 101 2.40 -1.98 -26.63
C THR A 101 2.06 -3.19 -25.74
N LYS A 102 1.72 -2.98 -24.46
CA LYS A 102 1.48 -4.07 -23.49
C LYS A 102 0.00 -4.47 -23.41
N PRO A 103 -0.30 -5.76 -23.13
CA PRO A 103 -1.65 -6.21 -22.81
C PRO A 103 -2.21 -5.48 -21.58
N GLU A 104 -3.50 -5.12 -21.61
CA GLU A 104 -4.15 -4.31 -20.57
C GLU A 104 -3.98 -4.90 -19.17
N ASN A 105 -4.14 -6.22 -19.03
CA ASN A 105 -4.00 -6.95 -17.77
C ASN A 105 -2.56 -6.95 -17.20
N GLU A 106 -1.54 -6.65 -18.01
CA GLU A 106 -0.15 -6.61 -17.59
C GLU A 106 0.39 -5.19 -17.40
N ARG A 107 -0.29 -4.18 -17.97
CA ARG A 107 0.17 -2.77 -17.99
C ARG A 107 0.56 -2.26 -16.60
N GLU A 108 -0.31 -2.39 -15.62
CA GLU A 108 -0.06 -1.86 -14.27
C GLU A 108 1.11 -2.56 -13.56
N LYS A 109 1.22 -3.88 -13.70
CA LYS A 109 2.34 -4.64 -13.13
C LYS A 109 3.66 -4.22 -13.80
N TRP A 110 3.66 -4.15 -15.12
CA TRP A 110 4.82 -3.79 -15.92
C TRP A 110 5.24 -2.34 -15.64
N LYS A 111 4.28 -1.41 -15.57
CA LYS A 111 4.48 0.00 -15.19
C LYS A 111 5.21 0.11 -13.86
N ARG A 112 4.73 -0.60 -12.84
CA ARG A 112 5.32 -0.59 -11.49
C ARG A 112 6.76 -1.09 -11.51
N GLN A 113 7.01 -2.24 -12.16
CA GLN A 113 8.36 -2.80 -12.28
C GLN A 113 9.31 -1.87 -13.02
N ARG A 114 8.84 -1.20 -14.07
CA ARG A 114 9.65 -0.29 -14.86
C ARG A 114 10.02 0.97 -14.08
N ILE A 115 9.06 1.55 -13.36
CA ILE A 115 9.30 2.70 -12.48
C ILE A 115 10.29 2.33 -11.39
N GLU A 116 10.13 1.18 -10.74
CA GLU A 116 11.03 0.71 -9.69
C GLU A 116 12.48 0.58 -10.19
N ALA A 117 12.67 -0.09 -11.32
CA ALA A 117 13.99 -0.26 -11.92
C ALA A 117 14.67 1.08 -12.26
N TRP A 118 13.88 2.08 -12.63
CA TRP A 118 14.36 3.43 -12.91
C TRP A 118 14.70 4.23 -11.65
N LEU A 119 13.95 4.03 -10.57
CA LEU A 119 14.27 4.60 -9.27
C LEU A 119 15.57 3.99 -8.73
N ASP A 120 15.72 2.66 -8.80
CA ASP A 120 16.94 1.93 -8.41
C ASP A 120 18.17 2.34 -9.21
N ALA A 121 17.99 2.73 -10.47
CA ALA A 121 19.07 3.28 -11.30
C ALA A 121 19.61 4.62 -10.78
N GLY A 122 18.97 5.25 -9.79
CA GLY A 122 19.50 6.44 -9.12
C GLY A 122 19.44 7.70 -9.97
N MET A 123 18.43 7.85 -10.82
CA MET A 123 18.24 9.08 -11.60
C MET A 123 17.95 10.30 -10.70
N GLY A 124 18.27 11.49 -11.20
CA GLY A 124 18.11 12.75 -10.47
C GLY A 124 19.19 12.97 -9.40
N CYS A 125 18.91 13.82 -8.43
CA CYS A 125 19.89 14.35 -7.48
C CYS A 125 20.35 13.36 -6.40
N CYS A 126 19.65 12.24 -6.20
CA CYS A 126 19.99 11.23 -5.19
C CYS A 126 20.29 11.81 -3.79
N ALA A 127 19.58 12.85 -3.36
CA ALA A 127 19.89 13.58 -2.13
C ALA A 127 19.92 12.67 -0.89
N LEU A 128 19.09 11.62 -0.85
CA LEU A 128 19.04 10.67 0.26
C LEU A 128 20.24 9.72 0.30
N ARG A 129 21.10 9.70 -0.72
CA ARG A 129 22.42 9.04 -0.64
C ARG A 129 23.30 9.69 0.44
N HIS A 130 23.09 10.97 0.73
CA HIS A 130 23.83 11.67 1.78
C HIS A 130 23.40 11.14 3.16
N PRO A 131 24.30 10.58 3.99
CA PRO A 131 23.92 9.91 5.24
C PRO A 131 23.09 10.77 6.20
N ARG A 132 23.43 12.07 6.33
CA ARG A 132 22.64 13.00 7.17
C ARG A 132 21.19 13.17 6.70
N LEU A 133 20.94 13.19 5.39
CA LEU A 133 19.59 13.36 4.85
C LEU A 133 18.79 12.05 4.97
N ALA A 134 19.44 10.90 4.74
CA ALA A 134 18.83 9.60 5.03
C ALA A 134 18.43 9.46 6.50
N ALA A 135 19.31 9.84 7.43
CA ALA A 135 19.02 9.81 8.86
C ALA A 135 17.85 10.74 9.25
N LEU A 136 17.76 11.92 8.64
CA LEU A 136 16.65 12.84 8.85
C LEU A 136 15.31 12.23 8.38
N MET A 137 15.32 11.60 7.20
CA MET A 137 14.14 10.90 6.67
C MET A 137 13.71 9.76 7.59
N GLN A 138 14.66 8.92 8.03
CA GLN A 138 14.41 7.85 8.99
C GLN A 138 13.79 8.36 10.31
N ASN A 139 14.37 9.41 10.90
CA ASN A 139 13.83 10.00 12.13
C ASN A 139 12.41 10.53 11.93
N THR A 140 12.08 11.02 10.74
CA THR A 140 10.74 11.49 10.39
C THR A 140 9.73 10.32 10.32
N LEU A 141 10.14 9.16 9.81
CA LEU A 141 9.32 7.94 9.83
C LEU A 141 9.08 7.46 11.27
N TRP A 142 10.10 7.48 12.11
CA TRP A 142 9.96 7.09 13.51
C TRP A 142 9.12 8.04 14.35
N TYR A 143 9.12 9.34 14.05
CA TYR A 143 8.41 10.33 14.85
C TYR A 143 6.90 10.03 15.01
N PHE A 144 6.27 9.44 14.00
CA PHE A 144 4.84 9.11 14.03
C PHE A 144 4.54 7.63 14.31
N ASP A 145 5.56 6.80 14.47
CA ASP A 145 5.40 5.38 14.80
C ASP A 145 4.71 5.23 16.17
N GLY A 146 3.69 4.37 16.25
CA GLY A 146 2.87 4.15 17.44
C GLY A 146 1.89 5.27 17.78
N SER A 147 1.83 6.35 16.98
CA SER A 147 0.87 7.45 17.18
C SER A 147 -0.14 7.59 16.03
N ARG A 148 0.34 7.67 14.79
CA ARG A 148 -0.51 7.76 13.59
C ARG A 148 -0.61 6.44 12.85
N TYR A 149 0.51 5.73 12.81
CA TYR A 149 0.66 4.44 12.19
C TYR A 149 1.68 3.62 12.98
N ARG A 150 1.65 2.31 12.79
CA ARG A 150 2.75 1.42 13.19
C ARG A 150 3.65 1.17 11.99
N LEU A 151 4.93 1.46 12.14
CA LEU A 151 5.95 1.29 11.12
C LEU A 151 6.45 -0.16 11.14
N LEU A 152 6.18 -0.90 10.06
CA LEU A 152 6.47 -2.34 10.00
C LEU A 152 7.78 -2.64 9.29
N ALA A 153 8.03 -1.98 8.16
CA ALA A 153 9.27 -2.08 7.41
C ALA A 153 9.50 -0.81 6.60
N TRP A 154 10.75 -0.46 6.32
CA TRP A 154 11.09 0.68 5.49
C TRP A 154 12.50 0.54 4.91
N CYS A 155 12.76 1.25 3.82
CA CYS A 155 14.12 1.48 3.33
C CYS A 155 14.22 2.89 2.73
N VAL A 156 15.36 3.54 2.99
CA VAL A 156 15.70 4.83 2.38
C VAL A 156 16.71 4.56 1.27
N MET A 157 16.26 4.70 0.03
CA MET A 157 17.07 4.57 -1.17
C MET A 157 17.57 5.96 -1.59
N PRO A 158 18.60 6.06 -2.46
CA PRO A 158 19.21 7.35 -2.80
C PRO A 158 18.25 8.46 -3.26
N ASN A 159 17.16 8.11 -3.95
CA ASN A 159 16.20 9.06 -4.51
C ASN A 159 14.74 8.70 -4.19
N HIS A 160 14.47 7.67 -3.38
CA HIS A 160 13.13 7.22 -3.04
C HIS A 160 13.10 6.48 -1.70
N VAL A 161 11.91 6.25 -1.16
CA VAL A 161 11.70 5.59 0.12
C VAL A 161 10.55 4.61 -0.02
N HIS A 162 10.74 3.39 0.48
CA HIS A 162 9.65 2.43 0.68
C HIS A 162 9.27 2.39 2.14
N VAL A 163 7.98 2.34 2.43
CA VAL A 163 7.46 2.22 3.78
C VAL A 163 6.28 1.26 3.77
N LEU A 164 6.28 0.32 4.70
CA LEU A 164 5.15 -0.54 5.04
C LEU A 164 4.63 -0.11 6.41
N ILE A 165 3.37 0.30 6.46
CA ILE A 165 2.72 0.76 7.69
C ILE A 165 1.42 0.01 7.94
N GLU A 166 1.02 -0.04 9.20
CA GLU A 166 -0.34 -0.36 9.65
C GLU A 166 -1.01 0.92 10.18
N GLN A 167 -2.17 1.27 9.66
CA GLN A 167 -2.90 2.45 10.11
C GLN A 167 -3.49 2.24 11.52
N GLN A 168 -3.14 3.12 12.48
CA GLN A 168 -3.61 3.01 13.87
C GLN A 168 -4.59 4.11 14.28
N ALA A 169 -4.40 5.33 13.78
CA ALA A 169 -5.27 6.45 14.07
C ALA A 169 -6.21 6.77 12.90
N LEU A 170 -7.39 7.27 13.23
CA LEU A 170 -8.27 7.91 12.27
C LEU A 170 -7.59 9.12 11.66
N LEU A 171 -7.77 9.32 10.35
CA LEU A 171 -7.43 10.56 9.67
C LEU A 171 -8.48 11.64 10.00
N SER A 172 -8.72 11.90 11.28
CA SER A 172 -9.50 13.04 11.79
C SER A 172 -8.54 14.17 12.17
N LYS A 173 -8.86 15.36 11.63
CA LYS A 173 -8.05 16.59 11.57
C LYS A 173 -7.16 16.90 12.78
#